data_AF-A0A7K4MT34-F1
#
_entry.id   AF-A0A7K4MT34-F1
#
_cell.length_a   1.000
_cell.length_b   1.000
_cell.length_c   1.000
_cell.angle_alpha   90.00
_cell.angle_beta   90.00
_cell.angle_gamma   90.00
#
_symmetry.space_group_name_H-M   'P 1'
#
loop_
_entity.id
_entity.type
_entity.pdbx_description
1 polymer ?
#
loop_
_entity_poly.entity_id
_entity_poly.type
_entity_poly.pdbx_seq_one_letter_code
_entity_poly.pdbx_strand_id
1 'polypeptide(L)' 'MKYIPPKKLKVLIIMFFAAAGFGMFSGLFLATSGMQGLMITLLGVVNLCLGGFMGFLLFTQKPYTRDSRKYKK' A
#
# COMPACT_ATOMS: atom_id res chain seq x y z
N MET A 1 -9.28 12.69 6.76
CA MET A 1 -8.93 11.25 6.70
C MET A 1 -9.01 10.68 8.11
N LYS A 2 -9.64 9.51 8.27
CA LYS A 2 -9.71 8.81 9.57
C LYS A 2 -8.31 8.30 9.93
N TYR A 3 -7.88 8.49 11.19
CA TYR A 3 -6.58 8.00 11.66
C TYR A 3 -6.52 6.47 11.57
N ILE A 4 -5.47 5.96 10.92
CA ILE A 4 -5.21 4.53 10.84
C ILE A 4 -4.02 4.23 11.75
N PRO A 5 -4.09 3.22 12.63
CA PRO A 5 -2.96 2.87 13.47
C PRO A 5 -1.71 2.55 12.64
N PRO A 6 -0.53 3.13 12.97
CA PRO A 6 0.67 3.02 12.15
C PRO A 6 1.16 1.58 12.01
N LYS A 7 0.90 0.71 13.00
CA LYS A 7 1.19 -0.73 12.91
C LYS A 7 0.41 -1.40 11.78
N LYS A 8 -0.89 -1.12 11.67
CA LYS A 8 -1.75 -1.68 10.61
C LYS A 8 -1.34 -1.15 9.24
N LEU A 9 -1.00 0.14 9.18
CA LEU A 9 -0.58 0.78 7.93
C LEU A 9 0.77 0.25 7.44
N LYS A 10 1.75 0.01 8.33
CA LYS A 10 3.02 -0.65 7.98
C LYS A 10 2.81 -2.06 7.44
N VAL A 11 1.96 -2.87 8.08
CA VAL A 11 1.64 -4.22 7.60
C VAL A 11 0.99 -4.14 6.21
N LEU A 12 0.05 -3.21 6.01
CA LEU A 12 -0.62 -3.02 4.73
C LEU A 12 0.39 -2.64 3.62
N ILE A 13 1.31 -1.72 3.89
CA ILE A 13 2.38 -1.34 2.95
C ILE A 13 3.20 -2.55 2.54
N ILE A 14 3.63 -3.38 3.51
CA ILE A 14 4.44 -4.57 3.23
C ILE A 14 3.66 -5.57 2.37
N MET A 15 2.37 -5.79 2.66
CA MET A 15 1.53 -6.69 1.87
C MET A 15 1.38 -6.21 0.42
N PHE A 16 1.18 -4.91 0.20
CA PHE A 16 1.08 -4.34 -1.15
C PHE A 16 2.41 -4.41 -1.90
N PHE A 17 3.55 -4.11 -1.26
CA PHE A 17 4.86 -4.20 -1.91
C PHE A 17 5.26 -5.64 -2.23
N ALA A 18 4.97 -6.60 -1.33
CA ALA A 18 5.20 -8.02 -1.59
C ALA A 18 4.37 -8.52 -2.77
N ALA A 19 3.07 -8.16 -2.80
CA ALA A 19 2.19 -8.50 -3.91
C ALA A 19 2.57 -7.80 -5.22
N ALA A 20 3.07 -6.56 -5.17
CA ALA A 20 3.58 -5.84 -6.34
C ALA A 20 4.81 -6.53 -6.93
N GLY A 21 5.79 -6.87 -6.08
CA GLY A 21 7.00 -7.58 -6.50
C GLY A 21 6.67 -8.96 -7.08
N PHE A 22 5.80 -9.72 -6.42
CA PHE A 22 5.37 -11.02 -6.91
C PHE A 22 4.55 -10.92 -8.20
N GLY A 23 3.68 -9.91 -8.33
CA GLY A 23 2.89 -9.65 -9.53
C GLY A 23 3.76 -9.28 -10.72
N MET A 24 4.72 -8.37 -10.55
CA MET A 24 5.68 -8.04 -11.62
C MET A 24 6.55 -9.25 -11.98
N PHE A 25 7.10 -9.96 -10.99
CA PHE A 25 7.94 -11.13 -11.26
C PHE A 25 7.18 -12.23 -12.01
N SER A 26 5.97 -12.58 -11.55
CA SER A 26 5.13 -13.58 -12.23
C SER A 26 4.66 -13.13 -13.62
N GLY A 27 4.30 -11.85 -13.78
CA GLY A 27 3.87 -11.29 -15.05
C GLY A 27 4.96 -11.27 -16.12
N LEU A 28 6.22 -11.05 -15.72
CA LEU A 28 7.37 -11.01 -16.63
C LEU A 28 8.03 -12.37 -16.88
N PHE A 29 8.15 -13.22 -15.85
CA PHE A 29 8.91 -14.48 -15.94
C PHE A 29 8.07 -15.74 -16.04
N LEU A 30 6.82 -15.72 -15.58
CA LEU A 30 5.97 -16.92 -15.48
C LEU A 30 4.83 -16.92 -16.50
N ALA A 31 4.27 -15.75 -16.78
CA ALA A 31 3.23 -15.54 -17.77
C ALA A 31 3.87 -15.29 -19.16
N THR A 32 4.46 -16.34 -19.75
CA THR A 32 5.17 -16.33 -21.05
C THR A 32 4.27 -16.04 -22.27
N SER A 33 2.97 -15.77 -22.09
CA SER A 33 2.00 -15.65 -23.19
C SER A 33 1.26 -14.30 -23.22
N GLY A 34 1.75 -13.40 -24.09
CA GLY A 34 0.99 -12.28 -24.66
C GLY A 34 0.28 -11.35 -23.67
N MET A 35 -1.02 -11.14 -23.87
CA MET A 35 -1.84 -10.16 -23.13
C MET A 35 -1.94 -10.48 -21.63
N GLN A 36 -1.79 -11.75 -21.23
CA GLN A 36 -1.92 -12.16 -19.83
C GLN A 36 -0.74 -11.70 -18.98
N GLY A 37 0.49 -11.82 -19.50
CA GLY A 37 1.68 -11.31 -18.81
C GLY A 37 1.66 -9.80 -18.65
N LEU A 38 1.20 -9.07 -19.69
CA LEU A 38 1.00 -7.63 -19.61
C LEU A 38 -0.03 -7.24 -18.55
N MET A 39 -1.18 -7.93 -18.48
CA MET A 39 -2.21 -7.66 -17.45
C MET A 39 -1.69 -7.90 -16.03
N ILE A 40 -0.99 -9.02 -15.80
CA ILE A 40 -0.43 -9.35 -14.47
C ILE A 40 0.66 -8.33 -14.07
N THR A 41 1.51 -7.94 -15.03
CA THR A 41 2.55 -6.92 -14.79
C THR A 41 1.92 -5.57 -14.48
N LEU A 42 0.88 -5.15 -15.21
CA LEU A 42 0.12 -3.92 -14.93
C LEU A 42 -0.55 -3.96 -13.56
N LEU A 43 -1.13 -5.09 -13.17
CA LEU A 43 -1.68 -5.29 -11.83
C LEU A 43 -0.59 -5.16 -10.74
N GLY A 44 0.62 -5.68 -11.01
CA GLY A 44 1.79 -5.49 -10.16
C GLY A 44 2.19 -4.02 -9.99
N VAL A 45 2.18 -3.25 -11.08
CA VAL A 45 2.45 -1.79 -11.06
C VAL A 45 1.38 -1.04 -10.28
N VAL A 46 0.10 -1.36 -10.47
CA VAL A 46 -0.99 -0.74 -9.70
C VAL A 46 -0.84 -1.02 -8.20
N ASN A 47 -0.47 -2.25 -7.81
CA ASN A 47 -0.19 -2.59 -6.42
C ASN A 47 1.03 -1.83 -5.86
N LEU A 48 2.05 -1.57 -6.68
CA LEU A 48 3.18 -0.74 -6.30
C LEU A 48 2.73 0.71 -6.01
N CYS A 49 1.87 1.28 -6.87
CA CYS A 49 1.30 2.61 -6.66
C CYS A 49 0.45 2.69 -5.38
N LEU A 50 -0.39 1.67 -5.13
CA LEU A 50 -1.20 1.58 -3.90
C LEU A 50 -0.32 1.45 -2.65
N GLY A 51 0.74 0.64 -2.70
CA GLY A 51 1.73 0.53 -1.63
C GLY A 51 2.45 1.86 -1.36
N GLY A 52 2.84 2.57 -2.42
CA GLY A 52 3.43 3.91 -2.34
C GLY A 52 2.47 4.95 -1.75
N PHE A 53 1.20 4.92 -2.13
CA PHE A 53 0.16 5.79 -1.56
C PHE A 53 -0.06 5.52 -0.07
N MET A 54 -0.08 4.24 0.35
CA MET A 54 -0.15 3.90 1.77
C MET A 54 1.10 4.33 2.54
N GLY A 55 2.29 4.26 1.92
CA GLY A 55 3.52 4.84 2.45
C GLY A 55 3.42 6.35 2.64
N PHE A 56 2.91 7.06 1.64
CA PHE A 56 2.66 8.50 1.72
C PHE A 56 1.67 8.84 2.86
N LEU A 57 0.61 8.05 3.04
CA LEU A 57 -0.30 8.21 4.17
C LEU A 57 0.40 7.98 5.52
N LEU A 58 1.31 7.02 5.61
CA LEU A 58 2.08 6.77 6.84
C LEU A 58 2.96 7.97 7.21
N PHE A 59 3.56 8.63 6.23
CA PHE A 59 4.40 9.81 6.45
C PHE A 59 3.60 11.09 6.72
N THR A 60 2.43 11.24 6.09
CA THR A 60 1.61 12.45 6.22
C THR A 60 0.58 12.39 7.37
N GLN A 61 0.35 11.20 7.96
CA GLN A 61 -0.50 11.07 9.14
C GLN A 61 0.12 11.76 10.35
N LYS A 62 -0.50 12.87 10.78
CA LYS A 62 -0.23 13.44 12.10
C LYS A 62 -0.69 12.43 13.18
N PRO A 63 0.10 12.19 14.24
CA PRO A 63 -0.31 11.33 15.33
C PRO A 63 -1.65 11.84 15.89
N TYR A 64 -2.57 10.92 16.19
CA TYR A 64 -3.84 11.26 16.83
C TYR A 64 -3.53 11.85 18.22
N THR A 65 -3.43 13.18 18.29
CA THR A 65 -3.41 13.91 19.55
C THR A 65 -4.84 13.92 20.06
N ARG A 66 -5.12 13.18 21.13
CA ARG A 66 -6.38 13.30 21.87
C ARG A 66 -6.54 14.78 22.24
N ASP A 67 -7.55 15.46 21.67
CA ASP A 67 -7.78 16.88 21.93
C ASP A 67 -8.14 17.03 23.42
N SER A 68 -7.16 17.47 24.22
CA SER A 68 -7.29 17.65 25.66
C SER A 68 -8.31 18.75 26.01
N ARG A 69 -8.69 19.60 25.04
CA ARG A 69 -9.75 20.61 25.21
C ARG A 69 -11.15 20.01 25.30
N LYS A 70 -11.38 18.80 24.79
CA LYS A 70 -12.68 18.11 24.92
C LYS A 70 -12.91 17.48 26.30
N TYR A 71 -11.89 17.47 27.16
CA TYR A 71 -11.95 16.88 28.50
C TYR A 71 -11.58 17.88 29.61
N LYS A 72 -11.41 19.16 29.26
CA LYS A 72 -11.29 20.26 30.23
C LYS A 72 -12.59 21.06 30.32
N LYS A 73 -13.54 20.53 31.10
CA LYS A 73 -14.31 21.18 32.18
C LYS A 73 -15.50 20.30 32.51
#